data_AF-A0A0U2PE91-F1
#
_entry.id   AF-A0A0U2PE91-F1
#
_cell.length_a   1.000
_cell.length_b   1.000
_cell.length_c   1.000
_cell.angle_alpha   90.00
_cell.angle_beta   90.00
_cell.angle_gamma   90.00
#
_symmetry.space_group_name_H-M   'P 1'
#
loop_
_entity.id
_entity.type
_entity.pdbx_description
1 polymer ?
#
loop_
_entity_poly.entity_id
_entity_poly.type
_entity_poly.pdbx_seq_one_letter_code
_entity_poly.pdbx_strand_id
1 'polypeptide(L)' 'MLEMLRNGDLPLAPTVLALQFILCVGVNLLIAYKYQYSKAVAVLVALIPFINIYATCVYIGLAIFHSRKIKGTGNPG' A
#
# COMPACT_ATOMS: atom_id res chain seq x y z
N MET A 1 22.92 -4.84 -8.97
CA MET A 1 21.48 -4.80 -8.62
C MET A 1 21.11 -5.74 -7.47
N LEU A 2 21.49 -7.02 -7.52
CA LEU A 2 21.20 -7.98 -6.43
C LEU A 2 21.88 -7.60 -5.09
N GLU A 3 23.08 -7.02 -5.15
CA GLU A 3 23.82 -6.53 -3.98
C GLU A 3 23.18 -5.30 -3.33
N MET A 4 22.52 -4.44 -4.11
CA MET A 4 21.77 -3.28 -3.59
C MET A 4 20.47 -3.70 -2.89
N LEU A 5 19.83 -4.80 -3.32
CA LEU A 5 18.72 -5.41 -2.58
C LEU A 5 19.22 -6.06 -1.28
N ARG A 6 20.39 -6.70 -1.32
CA ARG A 6 20.97 -7.41 -0.17
C ARG A 6 21.45 -6.45 0.93
N ASN A 7 21.95 -5.28 0.55
CA ASN A 7 22.44 -4.26 1.49
C ASN A 7 21.33 -3.33 2.02
N GLY A 8 20.09 -3.45 1.52
CA GLY A 8 18.97 -2.58 1.93
C GLY A 8 19.02 -1.16 1.35
N ASP A 9 20.00 -0.85 0.50
CA ASP A 9 20.19 0.47 -0.14
C ASP A 9 19.15 0.78 -1.21
N LEU A 10 18.45 -0.24 -1.72
CA LEU A 10 17.33 -0.02 -2.63
C LEU A 10 16.05 0.13 -1.80
N PRO A 11 15.41 1.32 -1.78
CA PRO A 11 14.12 1.51 -1.13
C PRO A 11 13.05 0.84 -2.01
N LEU A 12 13.05 -0.49 -2.01
CA LEU A 12 12.26 -1.34 -2.89
C LEU A 12 10.76 -1.14 -2.63
N ALA A 13 10.39 -0.95 -1.37
CA ALA A 13 9.00 -0.75 -0.95
C ALA A 13 8.37 0.52 -1.59
N PRO A 14 8.93 1.73 -1.45
CA PRO A 14 8.36 2.92 -2.11
C PRO A 14 8.45 2.86 -3.63
N THR A 15 9.50 2.25 -4.19
CA THR A 15 9.60 2.08 -5.66
C THR A 15 8.49 1.18 -6.20
N VAL A 16 8.24 0.04 -5.55
CA VAL A 16 7.15 -0.89 -5.94
C VAL A 16 5.78 -0.23 -5.74
N LEU A 17 5.59 0.53 -4.67
CA LEU A 17 4.37 1.31 -4.43
C LEU A 17 4.10 2.34 -5.53
N ALA A 18 5.12 3.10 -5.93
CA ALA A 18 5.00 4.08 -6.99
C ALA A 18 4.68 3.42 -8.34
N LEU A 19 5.33 2.30 -8.65
CA LEU A 19 5.10 1.56 -9.88
C LEU A 19 3.69 0.96 -9.93
N GLN A 20 3.22 0.41 -8.81
CA GLN A 20 1.85 -0.07 -8.64
C GLN A 20 0.82 1.05 -8.82
N PHE A 21 1.09 2.24 -8.31
CA PHE A 21 0.23 3.42 -8.48
C PHE A 21 0.10 3.83 -9.95
N ILE A 22 1.23 3.94 -10.65
CA ILE A 22 1.25 4.29 -12.07
C ILE A 22 0.48 3.26 -12.90
N LEU A 23 0.66 1.96 -12.61
CA LEU A 23 -0.06 0.90 -13.32
C LEU A 23 -1.58 0.94 -13.05
N CYS A 24 -2.00 1.09 -11.80
CA CYS A 24 -3.42 1.18 -11.45
C CYS A 24 -4.10 2.39 -12.11
N VAL A 25 -3.47 3.57 -12.08
CA VAL A 25 -3.99 4.77 -12.73
C VAL A 25 -4.01 4.58 -14.25
N GLY A 26 -2.92 4.08 -14.84
CA GLY A 26 -2.80 3.87 -16.29
C GLY A 26 -3.87 2.94 -16.84
N VAL A 27 -4.10 1.78 -16.20
CA VAL A 27 -5.12 0.82 -16.61
C VAL A 27 -6.53 1.42 -16.51
N ASN A 28 -6.85 2.11 -15.41
CA ASN A 28 -8.17 2.71 -15.22
C ASN A 28 -8.42 3.86 -16.22
N LEU A 29 -7.41 4.67 -16.52
CA LEU A 29 -7.51 5.71 -17.55
C LEU A 29 -7.70 5.11 -18.96
N LEU A 30 -7.00 4.01 -19.26
CA LEU A 30 -7.14 3.31 -20.54
C LEU A 30 -8.54 2.72 -20.71
N ILE A 31 -9.11 2.15 -19.64
CA ILE A 31 -10.51 1.69 -19.60
C ILE A 31 -11.47 2.87 -19.79
N ALA A 32 -11.28 3.98 -19.07
CA ALA A 32 -12.13 5.16 -19.23
C ALA A 32 -12.10 5.72 -20.67
N TYR A 33 -10.93 5.75 -21.30
CA TYR A 33 -10.81 6.16 -22.69
C TYR A 33 -11.55 5.20 -23.64
N LYS A 34 -11.35 3.89 -23.47
CA LYS A 34 -11.96 2.86 -24.32
C LYS A 34 -13.49 2.83 -24.22
N TYR A 35 -14.04 3.02 -23.03
CA TYR A 35 -15.47 2.91 -22.75
C TYR A 35 -16.18 4.27 -22.58
N GLN A 36 -15.51 5.39 -22.88
CA GLN A 36 -16.05 6.76 -22.78
C GLN A 36 -16.59 7.11 -21.37
N TYR A 37 -16.00 6.53 -20.32
CA TYR A 37 -16.33 6.88 -18.93
C TYR A 37 -15.57 8.12 -18.47
N SER A 38 -16.10 8.77 -17.43
CA SER A 38 -15.47 9.96 -16.83
C SER A 38 -14.07 9.65 -16.30
N LYS A 39 -13.08 10.43 -16.75
CA LYS A 39 -11.68 10.33 -16.30
C LYS A 39 -11.56 10.58 -14.79
N ALA A 40 -12.41 11.43 -14.22
CA ALA A 40 -12.43 11.69 -12.79
C ALA A 40 -12.82 10.43 -12.00
N VAL A 41 -13.83 9.69 -12.47
CA VAL A 41 -14.25 8.43 -11.84
C VAL A 41 -13.15 7.38 -11.95
N ALA A 42 -12.48 7.27 -13.08
CA ALA A 42 -11.36 6.34 -13.25
C ALA A 42 -10.20 6.61 -12.29
N VAL A 43 -9.85 7.88 -12.06
CA VAL A 43 -8.83 8.25 -11.07
C VAL A 43 -9.28 7.89 -9.66
N LEU A 44 -10.52 8.20 -9.28
CA LEU A 44 -11.06 7.85 -7.96
C LEU A 44 -11.07 6.34 -7.72
N VAL A 45 -11.48 5.55 -8.72
CA VAL A 45 -11.48 4.08 -8.64
C VAL A 45 -10.06 3.53 -8.54
N ALA A 46 -9.08 4.13 -9.23
CA ALA A 46 -7.68 3.74 -9.14
C ALA A 46 -7.08 3.95 -7.73
N LEU A 47 -7.67 4.83 -6.90
CA LEU A 47 -7.21 5.10 -5.52
C LEU A 47 -7.72 4.08 -4.49
N ILE A 48 -8.82 3.38 -4.78
CA ILE A 48 -9.43 2.38 -3.87
C ILE A 48 -8.42 1.35 -3.34
N PRO A 49 -7.59 0.68 -4.17
CA PRO A 49 -6.61 -0.29 -3.65
C PRO A 49 -5.60 0.32 -2.69
N PHE A 50 -5.23 1.59 -2.87
CA PHE A 50 -4.28 2.28 -1.98
C PHE A 50 -4.88 2.55 -0.60
N ILE A 51 -6.15 2.97 -0.57
CA ILE A 51 -6.89 3.15 0.69
C ILE A 51 -7.00 1.82 1.43
N ASN A 52 -7.28 0.72 0.73
CA ASN A 52 -7.35 -0.61 1.33
C ASN A 52 -6.00 -1.09 1.88
N ILE A 53 -4.90 -0.86 1.15
CA ILE A 53 -3.55 -1.17 1.65
C ILE A 53 -3.26 -0.38 2.92
N TYR A 54 -3.53 0.94 2.91
CA TYR A 54 -3.33 1.80 4.06
C TYR A 54 -4.15 1.33 5.28
N ALA A 55 -5.45 1.06 5.10
CA ALA A 55 -6.32 0.56 6.15
C ALA A 55 -5.81 -0.78 6.72
N THR A 56 -5.35 -1.69 5.85
CA THR A 56 -4.76 -2.97 6.27
C THR A 56 -3.49 -2.77 7.09
N CYS A 57 -2.58 -1.88 6.66
CA CYS A 57 -1.37 -1.56 7.41
C CYS A 57 -1.69 -0.96 8.78
N VAL A 58 -2.66 -0.06 8.86
CA VAL A 58 -3.14 0.52 10.13
C VAL A 58 -3.70 -0.58 11.04
N TYR A 59 -4.54 -1.47 10.50
CA TYR A 59 -5.12 -2.57 11.28
C TYR A 59 -4.06 -3.52 11.83
N ILE A 60 -3.07 -3.89 11.02
CA ILE A 60 -1.94 -4.72 11.46
C ILE A 60 -1.12 -3.98 12.53
N GLY A 61 -0.83 -2.70 12.33
CA GLY A 61 -0.11 -1.88 13.31
C GLY A 61 -0.82 -1.82 14.66
N LEU A 62 -2.14 -1.62 14.64
CA LEU A 62 -2.99 -1.63 15.84
C LEU A 62 -3.00 -3.01 16.50
N ALA A 63 -3.13 -4.10 15.74
CA ALA A 63 -3.11 -5.46 16.25
C ALA A 63 -1.77 -5.80 16.93
N ILE A 64 -0.65 -5.38 16.34
CA ILE A 64 0.69 -5.53 16.93
C ILE A 64 0.81 -4.70 18.21
N PHE A 65 0.36 -3.44 18.20
CA PHE A 65 0.41 -2.56 19.36
C PHE A 65 -0.40 -3.14 20.53
N HIS A 66 -1.62 -3.61 20.26
CA HIS A 66 -2.48 -4.22 21.26
C HIS A 66 -1.87 -5.52 21.82
N SER A 67 -1.31 -6.37 20.95
CA SER A 67 -0.61 -7.60 21.36
C SER A 67 0.62 -7.34 22.23
N ARG A 68 1.38 -6.26 21.95
CA ARG A 68 2.53 -5.85 22.76
C ARG A 68 2.11 -5.28 24.12
N LYS A 69 0.99 -4.52 24.16
CA LYS A 69 0.43 -4.01 25.41
C LYS A 69 0.04 -5.15 26.36
N ILE A 70 -0.58 -6.21 25.84
CA ILE A 70 -0.97 -7.40 26.61
C ILE A 70 0.27 -8.13 27.19
N LYS A 71 1.36 -8.25 26.42
CA LYS A 71 2.63 -8.83 26.91
C LYS A 71 3.35 -7.97 27.95
N GLY A 72 3.19 -6.63 27.90
CA GLY A 72 3.82 -5.70 28.86
C GLY A 72 3.10 -5.62 30.21
N THR A 73 1.83 -5.99 30.30
CA THR A 73 1.03 -5.98 31.55
C THR A 73 1.05 -7.31 32.31
N GLY A 74 1.85 -8.28 31.85
CA GLY A 74 1.91 -9.63 32.40
C GLY A 74 3.28 -10.03 32.93
N ASN A 75 3.97 -9.18 33.70
CA ASN A 75 4.88 -9.61 34.78
C ASN A 75 5.37 -8.44 35.65
N PRO A 76 4.87 -8.27 36.88
CA PRO A 76 5.69 -7.87 38.01
C PRO A 76 6.22 -9.16 38.66
N GLY A 77 7.30 -9.71 38.11
CA GLY A 77 8.08 -10.79 38.72
C GLY A 77 9.42 -10.23 39.16
#